data_AF-A0A8X7RZN2-F1
#
_entry.id   AF-A0A8X7RZN2-F1
#
_cell.length_a   1.000
_cell.length_b   1.000
_cell.length_c   1.000
_cell.angle_alpha   90.00
_cell.angle_beta   90.00
_cell.angle_gamma   90.00
#
_symmetry.space_group_name_H-M   'P 1'
#
loop_
_entity.id
_entity.type
_entity.pdbx_description
1 polymer ?
#
loop_
_entity_poly.entity_id
_entity_poly.type
_entity_poly.pdbx_seq_one_letter_code
_entity_poly.pdbx_strand_id
1 'polypeptide(L)'
;MATTTTTRMFCFVLVMVLMGCCCSAKIYKVGDSKGWTAKKGTYYEWAKRKEFQVGDSLMFEYDSNVNGVTQVSTRLEYQFCNSLSPKLSTTQGTIS
;
A
#
# COMPACT_ATOMS: atom_id res chain seq x y z
N MET A 1 23.51 15.74 42.65
CA MET A 1 22.24 15.05 42.31
C MET A 1 21.51 15.67 41.12
N ALA A 2 21.57 16.99 40.89
CA ALA A 2 20.91 17.64 39.74
C ALA A 2 21.52 17.28 38.36
N THR A 3 22.86 17.16 38.28
CA THR A 3 23.59 16.91 37.02
C THR A 3 23.26 15.55 36.40
N THR A 4 23.09 14.50 37.22
CA THR A 4 22.75 13.15 36.76
C THR A 4 21.34 13.06 36.18
N THR A 5 20.38 13.81 36.76
CA THR A 5 18.99 13.86 36.29
C THR A 5 18.88 14.63 34.96
N THR A 6 19.58 15.75 34.83
CA THR A 6 19.64 16.54 33.59
C THR A 6 20.24 15.73 32.42
N THR A 7 21.33 15.00 32.65
CA THR A 7 21.93 14.12 31.62
C THR A 7 20.97 13.01 31.21
N ARG A 8 20.24 12.39 32.15
CA ARG A 8 19.24 11.36 31.83
C ARG A 8 18.10 11.91 30.98
N MET A 9 17.57 13.08 31.32
CA MET A 9 16.53 13.74 30.53
C MET A 9 17.01 14.05 29.11
N PHE A 10 18.25 14.53 28.97
CA PHE A 10 18.84 14.81 27.66
C PHE A 10 18.98 13.53 26.82
N CYS A 11 19.44 12.42 27.40
CA CYS A 11 19.52 11.13 26.72
C CYS A 11 18.15 10.62 26.25
N PHE A 12 17.10 10.76 27.07
CA PHE A 12 15.74 10.36 26.68
C PHE A 12 15.20 11.18 25.51
N VAL A 13 15.41 12.50 25.52
CA VAL A 13 15.02 13.38 24.40
C VAL A 13 15.79 13.01 23.13
N LEU A 14 17.09 12.71 23.25
CA LEU A 14 17.94 12.35 22.12
C LEU A 14 17.51 11.00 21.50
N VAL A 15 17.15 10.01 22.31
CA VAL A 15 16.58 8.73 21.84
C VAL A 15 15.23 8.94 21.16
N MET A 16 14.34 9.77 21.71
CA MET A 16 13.03 10.06 21.11
C MET A 16 13.14 10.80 19.77
N VAL A 17 14.11 11.70 19.61
CA VAL A 17 14.40 12.38 18.34
C VAL A 17 15.00 11.41 17.31
N LEU A 18 15.89 10.51 17.73
CA LEU A 18 16.46 9.48 16.85
C LEU A 18 15.45 8.39 16.46
N MET A 19 14.47 8.10 17.31
CA MET A 19 13.35 7.20 17.05
C MET A 19 12.22 7.88 16.25
N GLY A 20 12.33 9.18 16.04
CA GLY A 20 11.35 10.01 15.37
C GLY A 20 11.28 9.74 13.88
N CYS A 21 10.16 9.15 13.46
CA CYS A 21 9.64 9.01 12.10
C CYS A 21 10.19 7.83 11.26
N CYS A 22 9.75 6.61 11.61
CA CYS A 22 9.82 5.44 10.74
C CYS A 22 8.54 5.23 9.90
N CYS A 23 7.52 6.10 10.04
CA CYS A 23 6.22 5.94 9.40
C CYS A 23 6.24 6.47 7.97
N SER A 24 6.88 5.75 7.05
CA SER A 24 6.78 6.04 5.61
C SER A 24 5.76 5.08 4.98
N ALA A 25 4.71 5.64 4.40
CA ALA A 25 3.83 4.91 3.48
C ALA A 25 4.60 4.48 2.23
N LYS A 26 4.38 3.25 1.77
CA LYS A 26 4.96 2.72 0.53
C LYS A 26 3.95 2.76 -0.61
N ILE A 27 4.45 3.00 -1.82
CA ILE A 27 3.67 2.88 -3.04
C ILE A 27 4.12 1.62 -3.78
N TYR A 28 3.21 0.67 -3.97
CA TYR A 28 3.45 -0.58 -4.67
C TYR A 28 2.95 -0.53 -6.11
N LYS A 29 3.85 -0.66 -7.08
CA LYS A 29 3.49 -0.85 -8.49
C LYS A 29 2.94 -2.26 -8.71
N VAL A 30 1.65 -2.37 -8.98
CA VAL A 30 0.97 -3.65 -9.18
C VAL A 30 1.51 -4.33 -10.44
N GLY A 31 2.06 -5.54 -10.29
CA GLY A 31 2.70 -6.27 -11.39
C GLY A 31 4.16 -5.86 -11.67
N ASP A 32 4.75 -4.98 -10.85
CA ASP A 32 6.08 -4.41 -11.03
C ASP A 32 6.27 -3.85 -12.47
N SER A 33 7.25 -4.32 -13.24
CA SER A 33 7.50 -3.85 -14.62
C SER A 33 6.43 -4.28 -15.64
N LYS A 34 5.56 -5.24 -15.29
CA LYS A 34 4.52 -5.74 -16.20
C LYS A 34 3.24 -4.89 -16.15
N GLY A 35 3.07 -4.06 -15.12
CA GLY A 35 1.88 -3.23 -14.92
C GLY A 35 0.58 -4.02 -14.79
N TRP A 36 -0.54 -3.31 -14.97
CA TRP A 36 -1.90 -3.84 -14.88
C TRP A 36 -2.44 -4.26 -16.27
N THR A 37 -2.41 -5.58 -16.49
CA THR A 37 -2.81 -6.29 -17.72
C THR A 37 -3.72 -7.49 -17.44
N ALA A 38 -4.47 -7.97 -18.43
CA ALA A 38 -5.38 -9.13 -18.30
C ALA A 38 -4.68 -10.51 -18.26
N LYS A 39 -3.37 -10.59 -17.98
CA LYS A 39 -2.61 -11.84 -17.98
C LYS A 39 -2.90 -12.67 -16.72
N LYS A 40 -3.43 -13.89 -16.92
CA LYS A 40 -3.69 -14.86 -15.83
C LYS A 40 -2.43 -15.17 -15.01
N GLY A 41 -2.62 -15.35 -13.70
CA GLY A 41 -1.58 -15.85 -12.78
C GLY A 41 -0.53 -14.82 -12.31
N THR A 42 -0.54 -13.59 -12.83
CA THR A 42 0.54 -12.62 -12.57
C THR A 42 0.47 -12.00 -11.17
N TYR A 43 -0.73 -11.67 -10.68
CA TYR A 43 -0.89 -10.84 -9.48
C TYR A 43 -0.85 -11.62 -8.17
N TYR A 44 -1.19 -12.92 -8.18
CA TYR A 44 -1.15 -13.73 -6.97
C TYR A 44 0.29 -13.92 -6.46
N GLU A 45 1.22 -14.31 -7.35
CA GLU A 45 2.63 -14.44 -7.00
C GLU A 45 3.31 -13.09 -6.77
N TRP A 46 2.82 -12.02 -7.40
CA TRP A 46 3.27 -10.67 -7.08
C TRP A 46 2.88 -10.29 -5.65
N ALA A 47 1.60 -10.43 -5.28
CA ALA A 47 1.09 -10.04 -3.96
C ALA A 47 1.71 -10.88 -2.83
N LYS A 48 1.95 -12.18 -3.04
CA LYS A 48 2.62 -13.06 -2.06
C LYS A 48 4.01 -12.60 -1.64
N ARG A 49 4.69 -11.78 -2.46
CA ARG A 49 6.05 -11.29 -2.21
C ARG A 49 6.08 -9.88 -1.63
N LYS A 50 4.93 -9.30 -1.31
CA LYS A 50 4.80 -7.95 -0.75
C LYS A 50 4.14 -8.02 0.63
N GLU A 51 4.47 -7.04 1.47
CA GLU A 51 3.85 -6.84 2.76
C GLU A 51 3.14 -5.48 2.73
N PHE A 52 1.81 -5.50 2.79
CA PHE A 52 1.00 -4.29 2.75
C PHE A 52 0.66 -3.85 4.17
N GLN A 53 0.95 -2.60 4.47
CA GLN A 53 0.65 -1.97 5.76
C GLN A 53 -0.40 -0.88 5.58
N VAL A 54 -1.10 -0.53 6.66
CA VAL A 54 -2.08 0.56 6.65
C VAL A 54 -1.35 1.86 6.32
N GLY A 55 -1.86 2.59 5.33
CA GLY A 55 -1.26 3.81 4.81
C GLY A 55 -0.44 3.61 3.52
N ASP A 56 -0.11 2.36 3.16
CA ASP A 56 0.47 2.07 1.85
C ASP A 56 -0.55 2.31 0.73
N SER A 57 -0.08 2.47 -0.50
CA SER A 57 -0.91 2.65 -1.69
C SER A 57 -0.51 1.68 -2.80
N LEU A 58 -1.49 1.28 -3.60
CA LEU A 58 -1.33 0.45 -4.78
C LEU A 58 -1.44 1.31 -6.04
N MET A 59 -0.39 1.30 -6.86
CA MET A 59 -0.35 1.99 -8.14
C MET A 59 -0.53 0.99 -9.30
N PHE A 60 -1.62 1.17 -10.03
CA PHE A 60 -2.01 0.43 -11.22
C PHE A 60 -1.63 1.24 -12.47
N GLU A 61 -0.56 0.84 -13.15
CA GLU A 61 -0.17 1.44 -14.43
C GLU A 61 -0.81 0.64 -15.58
N TYR A 62 -1.67 1.29 -16.36
CA TYR A 62 -2.35 0.71 -17.54
C TYR A 62 -2.80 1.82 -18.50
N ASP A 63 -3.13 1.44 -19.74
CA ASP A 63 -3.83 2.31 -20.67
C ASP A 63 -5.32 2.39 -20.28
N SER A 64 -5.74 3.58 -19.85
CA SER A 64 -7.08 3.86 -19.33
C SER A 64 -8.20 3.74 -20.37
N ASN A 65 -7.87 3.62 -21.65
CA ASN A 65 -8.86 3.38 -22.70
C ASN A 65 -9.28 1.91 -22.81
N VAL A 66 -8.44 0.99 -22.32
CA VAL A 66 -8.64 -0.46 -22.47
C VAL A 66 -8.86 -1.18 -21.15
N ASN A 67 -8.28 -0.68 -20.05
CA ASN A 67 -8.39 -1.28 -18.74
C ASN A 67 -8.93 -0.28 -17.71
N GLY A 68 -9.40 -0.81 -16.59
CA GLY A 68 -9.79 -0.05 -15.42
C GLY A 68 -9.49 -0.81 -14.14
N VAL A 69 -9.75 -0.17 -13.00
CA VAL A 69 -9.60 -0.82 -11.69
C VAL A 69 -10.90 -0.69 -10.92
N THR A 70 -11.35 -1.83 -10.40
CA THR A 70 -12.56 -1.94 -9.60
C THR A 70 -12.23 -2.60 -8.28
N GLN A 71 -12.49 -1.89 -7.19
CA GLN A 71 -12.48 -2.44 -5.84
C GLN A 71 -13.84 -3.08 -5.57
N VAL A 72 -13.84 -4.36 -5.21
CA VAL A 72 -15.04 -5.09 -4.77
C VAL A 72 -15.10 -5.16 -3.24
N SER A 73 -16.31 -5.31 -2.70
CA SER A 73 -16.53 -5.26 -1.25
C SER A 73 -16.29 -6.60 -0.57
N THR A 74 -16.53 -7.70 -1.28
CA THR A 74 -16.51 -9.04 -0.71
C THR A 74 -15.59 -10.00 -1.47
N ARG A 75 -15.12 -11.04 -0.78
CA ARG A 75 -14.34 -12.13 -1.38
C ARG A 75 -15.14 -12.89 -2.45
N LEU A 76 -16.44 -13.05 -2.27
CA LEU A 76 -17.30 -13.74 -3.24
C LEU A 76 -17.38 -12.95 -4.56
N GLU A 77 -17.55 -11.63 -4.48
CA GLU A 77 -17.51 -10.77 -5.67
C GLU A 77 -16.18 -10.88 -6.41
N TYR A 78 -15.05 -10.89 -5.69
CA TYR A 78 -13.73 -11.13 -6.29
C TYR A 78 -13.64 -12.51 -6.96
N GLN A 79 -14.07 -13.57 -6.27
CA GLN A 79 -13.95 -14.95 -6.74
C GLN A 79 -14.80 -15.22 -7.98
N PHE A 80 -15.99 -14.62 -8.07
CA PHE A 80 -16.90 -14.77 -9.20
C PHE A 80 -16.77 -13.65 -10.24
N CYS A 81 -15.80 -12.75 -10.11
CA CYS A 81 -15.61 -11.60 -10.98
C CYS A 81 -16.87 -10.73 -11.11
N ASN A 82 -17.62 -10.56 -10.01
CA ASN A 82 -18.82 -9.73 -9.98
C ASN A 82 -18.43 -8.27 -9.70
N SER A 83 -18.59 -7.42 -10.71
CA SER A 83 -18.34 -5.98 -10.64
C SER A 83 -19.61 -5.13 -10.64
N LEU A 84 -20.78 -5.71 -10.35
CA LEU A 84 -22.08 -5.02 -10.43
C LEU A 84 -22.31 -4.03 -9.26
N SER A 85 -21.63 -4.23 -8.14
CA SER A 85 -21.71 -3.34 -6.96
C SER A 85 -20.31 -2.98 -6.47
N PRO A 86 -19.57 -2.20 -7.26
CA PRO A 86 -18.19 -1.86 -6.92
C PRO A 86 -18.17 -0.94 -5.69
N LYS A 87 -17.22 -1.18 -4.79
CA LYS A 87 -16.92 -0.27 -3.68
C LYS A 87 -16.28 1.02 -4.19
N LEU A 88 -15.44 0.88 -5.21
CA LEU A 88 -14.78 1.98 -5.90
C LEU A 88 -14.46 1.54 -7.34
N SER A 89 -14.73 2.40 -8.31
CA SER A 89 -14.27 2.23 -9.69
C SER A 89 -13.47 3.46 -10.08
N THR A 90 -12.23 3.26 -10.53
CA THR A 90 -11.35 4.37 -10.91
C THR A 90 -10.66 4.07 -12.25
N THR A 91 -10.55 5.11 -13.07
CA THR A 91 -9.68 5.16 -14.24
C THR A 91 -8.33 5.79 -13.91
N GLN A 92 -8.17 6.31 -12.69
CA GLN A 92 -6.90 6.82 -12.18
C GLN A 92 -6.12 5.69 -11.51
N GLY A 93 -4.86 5.56 -11.88
CA GLY A 93 -4.02 4.41 -11.56
C GLY A 93 -3.53 4.31 -10.13
N THR A 94 -4.16 4.90 -9.10
CA THR A 94 -3.72 4.75 -7.71
C THR A 94 -4.89 4.56 -6.76
N ILE A 95 -4.78 3.57 -5.86
CA ILE A 95 -5.72 3.28 -4.77
C ILE A 95 -4.93 3.26 -3.47
N SER A 96 -5.41 3.98 -2.45
CA SER A 96 -4.86 3.99 -1.09
C SER A 96 -5.66 3.10 -0.15
#